data_AF-A0A927B523-F1
#
_entry.id   AF-A0A927B523-F1
#
_cell.length_a   1.000
_cell.length_b   1.000
_cell.length_c   1.000
_cell.angle_alpha   90.00
_cell.angle_beta   90.00
_cell.angle_gamma   90.00
#
_symmetry.space_group_name_H-M   'P 1'
#
loop_
_entity.id
_entity.type
_entity.pdbx_description
1 polymer ?
#
loop_
_entity_poly.entity_id
_entity_poly.type
_entity_poly.pdbx_seq_one_letter_code
_entity_poly.pdbx_strand_id
1 'polypeptide(L)'
;MTAKEALSYYAELALTFDKKLDRSKYVYTIHDNEKFREAFMDNPPQLQKVYWQEILQRAHWAGLSSLLRNLKWIDGVNTSIKENNFLSFTANLRCLIESCGDNFLSLRPVATTLADNHHNISNCLSGQMKEKTLFVSKELEEILIHFAYARKISKEEKEISGKFPKYQNAKPAAEYLKQLDNKVDNGPISELYSFLCQFSHPAALSIHYLFEQTDMDDSYEFTYLDNPDVKYINMILESYNDEIMNSIMFGFNTSLLTLKTLNLFDYVLTKTPIVDMIDLSELKTWKTITDKFKMKTK
;
A
#
# COMPACT_ATOMS: atom_id res chain seq x y z
N MET A 1 -6.02 -21.72 -1.86
CA MET A 1 -6.47 -20.72 -0.88
C MET A 1 -7.52 -19.86 -1.57
N THR A 2 -8.71 -19.76 -1.00
CA THR A 2 -9.79 -18.91 -1.49
C THR A 2 -9.64 -17.47 -0.98
N ALA A 3 -10.34 -16.51 -1.60
CA ALA A 3 -10.38 -15.13 -1.16
C ALA A 3 -10.84 -15.01 0.31
N LYS A 4 -11.84 -15.79 0.71
CA LYS A 4 -12.35 -15.82 2.09
C LYS A 4 -11.30 -16.30 3.09
N GLU A 5 -10.57 -17.36 2.75
CA GLU A 5 -9.47 -17.88 3.57
C GLU A 5 -8.34 -16.85 3.70
N ALA A 6 -7.96 -16.19 2.60
CA ALA A 6 -6.93 -15.16 2.63
C ALA A 6 -7.34 -13.95 3.46
N LEU A 7 -8.57 -13.43 3.29
CA LEU A 7 -9.10 -12.33 4.11
C LEU A 7 -9.07 -12.68 5.60
N SER A 8 -9.46 -13.91 5.96
CA SER A 8 -9.41 -14.39 7.34
C SER A 8 -7.97 -14.46 7.86
N TYR A 9 -7.05 -15.03 7.08
CA TYR A 9 -5.63 -15.11 7.42
C TYR A 9 -5.02 -13.72 7.69
N TYR A 10 -5.26 -12.75 6.82
CA TYR A 10 -4.73 -11.40 7.00
C TYR A 10 -5.42 -10.63 8.14
N ALA A 11 -6.69 -10.93 8.45
CA ALA A 11 -7.35 -10.38 9.64
C ALA A 11 -6.70 -10.91 10.93
N GLU A 12 -6.35 -12.20 10.99
CA GLU A 12 -5.59 -12.76 12.11
C GLU A 12 -4.17 -12.16 12.21
N LEU A 13 -3.56 -11.89 11.04
CA LEU A 13 -2.30 -11.17 10.98
C LEU A 13 -2.42 -9.77 11.57
N ALA A 14 -3.54 -9.07 11.33
CA ALA A 14 -3.81 -7.75 11.90
C ALA A 14 -3.77 -7.78 13.43
N LEU A 15 -4.44 -8.77 14.03
CA LEU A 15 -4.43 -8.97 15.48
C LEU A 15 -3.02 -9.26 16.00
N THR A 16 -2.21 -10.00 15.26
CA THR A 16 -0.83 -10.30 15.63
C THR A 16 0.03 -9.03 15.63
N PHE A 17 -0.09 -8.20 14.59
CA PHE A 17 0.61 -6.91 14.51
C PHE A 17 0.16 -5.95 15.61
N ASP A 18 -1.15 -5.81 15.84
CA ASP A 18 -1.68 -4.94 16.90
C ASP A 18 -1.15 -5.33 18.29
N LYS A 19 -0.94 -6.63 18.56
CA LYS A 19 -0.42 -7.11 19.85
C LYS A 19 1.10 -7.00 20.01
N LYS A 20 1.87 -7.21 18.94
CA LYS A 20 3.33 -7.39 19.02
C LYS A 20 4.14 -6.20 18.49
N LEU A 21 3.54 -5.32 17.68
CA LEU A 21 4.21 -4.14 17.15
C LEU A 21 4.11 -2.99 18.15
N ASP A 22 5.20 -2.74 18.89
CA ASP A 22 5.35 -1.48 19.61
C ASP A 22 5.59 -0.34 18.59
N ARG A 23 4.57 0.50 18.40
CA ARG A 23 4.61 1.64 17.48
C ARG A 23 5.32 2.84 18.08
N SER A 24 5.35 2.95 19.40
CA SER A 24 5.89 4.11 20.11
C SER A 24 7.41 4.26 19.94
N LYS A 25 8.10 3.17 19.60
CA LYS A 25 9.53 3.16 19.32
C LYS A 25 9.93 3.84 18.00
N TYR A 26 9.00 4.06 17.08
CA TYR A 26 9.31 4.63 15.77
C TYR A 26 9.13 6.15 15.79
N VAL A 27 10.24 6.85 15.63
CA VAL A 27 10.29 8.31 15.46
C VAL A 27 10.96 8.60 14.13
N TYR A 28 10.34 9.45 13.32
CA TYR A 28 10.85 9.84 12.01
C TYR A 28 11.33 11.29 12.05
N THR A 29 12.60 11.49 11.77
CA THR A 29 13.22 12.81 11.64
C THR A 29 13.42 13.14 10.18
N ILE A 30 12.73 14.18 9.72
CA ILE A 30 12.79 14.70 8.36
C ILE A 30 13.23 16.16 8.46
N HIS A 31 14.33 16.52 7.79
CA HIS A 31 14.86 17.87 7.83
C HIS A 31 14.17 18.76 6.80
N ASP A 32 14.09 20.05 7.13
CA ASP A 32 13.71 21.08 6.18
C ASP A 32 14.84 21.27 5.14
N ASN A 33 14.49 21.37 3.86
CA ASN A 33 15.46 21.39 2.77
C ASN A 33 16.44 22.58 2.83
N GLU A 34 15.98 23.75 3.28
CA GLU A 34 16.83 24.94 3.36
C GLU A 34 17.83 24.77 4.51
N LYS A 35 17.32 24.41 5.69
CA LYS A 35 18.17 24.14 6.87
C LYS A 35 19.13 22.97 6.66
N PHE A 36 18.70 21.96 5.89
CA PHE A 36 19.49 20.79 5.57
C PHE A 36 20.69 21.15 4.69
N ARG A 37 20.47 21.95 3.65
CA ARG A 37 21.57 22.40 2.79
C ARG A 37 22.55 23.24 3.59
N GLU A 38 22.08 24.26 4.28
CA GLU A 38 22.93 25.18 5.04
C GLU A 38 23.80 24.46 6.09
N ALA A 39 23.25 23.47 6.79
CA ALA A 39 23.97 22.77 7.86
C ALA A 39 25.12 21.87 7.37
N PHE A 40 25.10 21.42 6.11
CA PHE A 40 26.01 20.37 5.64
C PHE A 40 26.69 20.65 4.29
N MET A 41 26.55 21.85 3.71
CA MET A 41 27.20 22.20 2.42
C MET A 41 28.70 21.92 2.42
N ASP A 42 29.38 22.15 3.54
CA ASP A 42 30.84 21.96 3.67
C ASP A 42 31.23 20.54 4.10
N ASN A 43 30.26 19.64 4.32
CA ASN A 43 30.50 18.25 4.71
C ASN A 43 29.64 17.27 3.88
N PRO A 44 30.01 17.03 2.60
CA PRO A 44 29.28 16.13 1.71
C PRO A 44 29.05 14.70 2.26
N PRO A 45 30.02 14.06 2.97
CA PRO A 45 29.77 12.77 3.63
C PRO A 45 28.65 12.82 4.67
N GLN A 46 28.61 13.87 5.49
CA GLN A 46 27.56 14.02 6.48
C GLN A 46 26.20 14.33 5.84
N LEU A 47 26.17 15.16 4.79
CA LEU A 47 24.96 15.40 3.98
C LEU A 47 24.40 14.08 3.45
N GLN A 48 25.24 13.24 2.83
CA GLN A 48 24.80 11.95 2.27
C GLN A 48 24.32 10.97 3.32
N LYS A 49 24.97 10.94 4.49
CA LYS A 49 24.51 10.12 5.62
C LYS A 49 23.09 10.51 6.02
N VAL A 50 22.83 11.80 6.23
CA VAL A 50 21.50 12.28 6.64
C VAL A 50 20.47 12.04 5.53
N TYR A 51 20.80 12.33 4.27
CA TYR A 51 19.92 12.05 3.13
C TYR A 51 19.45 10.59 3.11
N TRP A 52 20.38 9.63 3.20
CA TRP A 52 20.01 8.21 3.19
C TRP A 52 19.29 7.75 4.45
N GLN A 53 19.62 8.32 5.62
CA GLN A 53 18.84 8.09 6.84
C GLN A 53 17.38 8.53 6.65
N GLU A 54 17.14 9.68 6.02
CA GLU A 54 15.78 10.12 5.70
C GLU A 54 15.08 9.21 4.70
N ILE A 55 15.75 8.81 3.61
CA ILE A 55 15.17 7.90 2.62
C ILE A 55 14.75 6.57 3.28
N LEU A 56 15.59 5.99 4.14
CA LEU A 56 15.24 4.77 4.88
C LEU A 56 14.07 5.01 5.84
N GLN A 57 14.04 6.12 6.56
CA GLN A 57 12.93 6.49 7.45
C GLN A 57 11.62 6.69 6.68
N ARG A 58 11.65 7.36 5.52
CA ARG A 58 10.48 7.53 4.66
C ARG A 58 10.00 6.20 4.09
N ALA A 59 10.91 5.34 3.63
CA ALA A 59 10.58 4.00 3.17
C ALA A 59 9.94 3.16 4.28
N HIS A 60 10.47 3.26 5.50
CA HIS A 60 9.90 2.60 6.67
C HIS A 60 8.51 3.13 7.01
N TRP A 61 8.36 4.45 7.10
CA TRP A 61 7.08 5.09 7.37
C TRP A 61 6.03 4.72 6.33
N ALA A 62 6.40 4.73 5.04
CA ALA A 62 5.51 4.37 3.96
C ALA A 62 5.13 2.88 4.00
N GLY A 63 6.11 1.98 4.14
CA GLY A 63 5.89 0.54 4.24
C GLY A 63 5.05 0.14 5.46
N LEU A 64 5.32 0.71 6.62
CA LEU A 64 4.61 0.40 7.86
C LEU A 64 3.18 0.96 7.84
N SER A 65 3.00 2.21 7.43
CA SER A 65 1.67 2.83 7.32
C SER A 65 0.80 2.08 6.31
N SER A 66 1.37 1.74 5.16
CA SER A 66 0.70 0.92 4.13
C SER A 66 0.20 -0.41 4.69
N LEU A 67 1.09 -1.16 5.36
CA LEU A 67 0.74 -2.45 5.96
C LEU A 67 -0.38 -2.30 6.99
N LEU A 68 -0.25 -1.36 7.92
CA LEU A 68 -1.25 -1.14 8.97
C LEU A 68 -2.60 -0.67 8.40
N ARG A 69 -2.59 0.19 7.38
CA ARG A 69 -3.80 0.66 6.69
C ARG A 69 -4.54 -0.50 6.03
N ASN A 70 -3.83 -1.38 5.31
CA ASN A 70 -4.46 -2.54 4.68
C ASN A 70 -5.00 -3.54 5.70
N LEU A 71 -4.28 -3.76 6.80
CA LEU A 71 -4.74 -4.64 7.88
C LEU A 71 -6.06 -4.16 8.49
N LYS A 72 -6.25 -2.84 8.64
CA LYS A 72 -7.52 -2.26 9.10
C LYS A 72 -8.65 -2.44 8.08
N TRP A 73 -8.38 -2.27 6.79
CA TRP A 73 -9.38 -2.52 5.76
C TRP A 73 -9.79 -4.00 5.68
N ILE A 74 -8.83 -4.92 5.79
CA ILE A 74 -9.11 -6.36 5.84
C ILE A 74 -9.95 -6.72 7.06
N ASP A 75 -9.65 -6.16 8.22
CA ASP A 75 -10.44 -6.38 9.43
C ASP A 75 -11.91 -5.93 9.23
N GLY A 76 -12.12 -4.79 8.57
CA GLY A 76 -13.45 -4.30 8.18
C GLY A 76 -14.18 -5.24 7.21
N VAL A 77 -13.49 -5.74 6.18
CA VAL A 77 -14.06 -6.75 5.25
C VAL A 77 -14.45 -8.02 6.01
N ASN A 78 -13.55 -8.56 6.83
CA ASN A 78 -13.76 -9.79 7.58
C ASN A 78 -14.90 -9.67 8.60
N THR A 79 -14.98 -8.54 9.29
CA THR A 79 -16.09 -8.25 10.22
C THR A 79 -17.42 -8.20 9.47
N SER A 80 -17.46 -7.53 8.31
CA SER A 80 -18.66 -7.44 7.48
C SER A 80 -19.13 -8.83 6.99
N ILE A 81 -18.21 -9.74 6.68
CA ILE A 81 -18.53 -11.14 6.35
C ILE A 81 -19.16 -11.86 7.56
N LYS A 82 -18.57 -11.72 8.75
CA LYS A 82 -19.05 -12.40 9.97
C LYS A 82 -20.42 -11.91 10.41
N GLU A 83 -20.68 -10.62 10.24
CA GLU A 83 -21.94 -9.97 10.62
C GLU A 83 -23.01 -10.07 9.52
N ASN A 84 -22.68 -10.67 8.36
CA ASN A 84 -23.54 -10.71 7.18
C ASN A 84 -24.02 -9.31 6.77
N ASN A 85 -23.13 -8.33 6.77
CA ASN A 85 -23.45 -6.95 6.41
C ASN A 85 -22.88 -6.63 5.02
N PHE A 86 -23.72 -6.78 3.99
CA PHE A 86 -23.27 -6.67 2.60
C PHE A 86 -22.82 -5.26 2.21
N LEU A 87 -23.55 -4.22 2.61
CA LEU A 87 -23.18 -2.84 2.26
C LEU A 87 -21.86 -2.43 2.92
N SER A 88 -21.65 -2.85 4.18
CA SER A 88 -20.35 -2.68 4.85
C SER A 88 -19.26 -3.48 4.15
N PHE A 89 -19.56 -4.71 3.71
CA PHE A 89 -18.62 -5.53 2.94
C PHE A 89 -18.19 -4.84 1.65
N THR A 90 -19.13 -4.32 0.85
CA THR A 90 -18.82 -3.66 -0.42
C THR A 90 -18.01 -2.38 -0.23
N ALA A 91 -18.34 -1.59 0.80
CA ALA A 91 -17.62 -0.37 1.12
C ALA A 91 -16.17 -0.67 1.55
N ASN A 92 -15.99 -1.62 2.48
CA ASN A 92 -14.66 -1.99 2.97
C ASN A 92 -13.80 -2.65 1.90
N LEU A 93 -14.37 -3.55 1.08
CA LEU A 93 -13.62 -4.23 0.03
C LEU A 93 -13.15 -3.24 -1.05
N ARG A 94 -14.01 -2.29 -1.43
CA ARG A 94 -13.64 -1.22 -2.35
C ARG A 94 -12.47 -0.38 -1.81
N CYS A 95 -12.54 0.03 -0.55
CA CYS A 95 -11.47 0.78 0.10
C CYS A 95 -10.17 -0.03 0.22
N LEU A 96 -10.27 -1.33 0.47
CA LEU A 96 -9.11 -2.23 0.48
C LEU A 96 -8.43 -2.26 -0.90
N ILE A 97 -9.20 -2.44 -1.98
CA ILE A 97 -8.67 -2.48 -3.35
C ILE A 97 -7.97 -1.16 -3.68
N GLU A 98 -8.58 -0.01 -3.39
CA GLU A 98 -7.99 1.30 -3.63
C GLU A 98 -6.69 1.49 -2.83
N SER A 99 -6.69 1.10 -1.55
CA SER A 99 -5.49 1.12 -0.69
C SER A 99 -4.40 0.23 -1.25
N CYS A 100 -4.71 -1.00 -1.69
CA CYS A 100 -3.76 -1.90 -2.32
C CYS A 100 -3.18 -1.33 -3.61
N GLY A 101 -3.98 -0.62 -4.42
CA GLY A 101 -3.54 0.02 -5.66
C GLY A 101 -2.56 1.18 -5.41
N ASP A 102 -2.86 2.05 -4.45
CA ASP A 102 -1.95 3.13 -4.03
C ASP A 102 -0.62 2.57 -3.52
N ASN A 103 -0.69 1.55 -2.66
CA ASN A 103 0.49 0.88 -2.13
C ASN A 103 1.31 0.21 -3.22
N PHE A 104 0.67 -0.49 -4.15
CA PHE A 104 1.39 -1.17 -5.24
C PHE A 104 2.05 -0.15 -6.17
N LEU A 105 1.37 0.95 -6.50
CA LEU A 105 1.95 2.00 -7.32
C LEU A 105 3.17 2.64 -6.63
N SER A 106 3.03 2.96 -5.34
CA SER A 106 4.03 3.72 -4.59
C SER A 106 5.19 2.86 -4.05
N LEU A 107 4.92 1.65 -3.55
CA LEU A 107 5.94 0.86 -2.84
C LEU A 107 6.60 -0.22 -3.68
N ARG A 108 6.02 -0.60 -4.83
CA ARG A 108 6.61 -1.64 -5.70
C ARG A 108 8.10 -1.42 -6.04
N PRO A 109 8.58 -0.21 -6.39
CA PRO A 109 9.99 -0.04 -6.72
C PRO A 109 10.90 0.05 -5.48
N VAL A 110 10.35 0.39 -4.31
CA VAL A 110 11.14 0.81 -3.13
C VAL A 110 12.13 -0.27 -2.70
N ALA A 111 11.63 -1.49 -2.43
CA ALA A 111 12.47 -2.58 -1.92
C ALA A 111 13.62 -2.93 -2.90
N THR A 112 13.33 -2.98 -4.20
CA THR A 112 14.34 -3.27 -5.22
C THR A 112 15.35 -2.14 -5.37
N THR A 113 14.90 -0.88 -5.38
CA THR A 113 15.80 0.29 -5.50
C THR A 113 16.73 0.39 -4.29
N LEU A 114 16.24 0.13 -3.08
CA LEU A 114 17.08 0.07 -1.89
C LEU A 114 18.12 -1.04 -1.99
N ALA A 115 17.71 -2.24 -2.43
CA ALA A 115 18.63 -3.36 -2.61
C ALA A 115 19.68 -3.11 -3.70
N ASP A 116 19.31 -2.46 -4.81
CA ASP A 116 20.24 -2.06 -5.87
C ASP A 116 21.32 -1.08 -5.37
N ASN A 117 20.96 -0.21 -4.43
CA ASN A 117 21.86 0.81 -3.88
C ASN A 117 22.49 0.41 -2.54
N HIS A 118 22.31 -0.83 -2.08
CA HIS A 118 22.59 -1.21 -0.69
C HIS A 118 24.03 -0.91 -0.23
N HIS A 119 25.02 -1.10 -1.11
CA HIS A 119 26.42 -0.83 -0.80
C HIS A 119 26.68 0.66 -0.57
N ASN A 120 26.20 1.51 -1.48
CA ASN A 120 26.36 2.96 -1.38
C ASN A 120 25.66 3.51 -0.14
N ILE A 121 24.44 3.02 0.13
CA ILE A 121 23.68 3.36 1.33
C ILE A 121 24.46 2.94 2.59
N SER A 122 24.94 1.70 2.66
CA SER A 122 25.69 1.19 3.83
C SER A 122 26.98 1.98 4.07
N ASN A 123 27.69 2.38 3.02
CA ASN A 123 28.88 3.23 3.11
C ASN A 123 28.55 4.63 3.67
N CYS A 124 27.39 5.20 3.29
CA CYS A 124 26.92 6.47 3.85
C CYS A 124 26.57 6.36 5.33
N LEU A 125 25.81 5.31 5.69
CA LEU A 125 25.37 5.09 7.07
C LEU A 125 26.56 4.89 8.03
N SER A 126 27.56 4.12 7.59
CA SER A 126 28.79 3.85 8.35
C SER A 126 29.76 5.04 8.40
N GLY A 127 29.53 6.10 7.61
CA GLY A 127 30.43 7.25 7.50
C GLY A 127 31.74 6.93 6.75
N GLN A 128 31.79 5.82 6.02
CA GLN A 128 32.97 5.36 5.27
C GLN A 128 33.06 5.97 3.86
N MET A 129 32.15 6.88 3.51
CA MET A 129 32.15 7.56 2.22
C MET A 129 33.41 8.44 2.08
N LYS A 130 34.33 8.01 1.20
CA LYS A 130 35.58 8.74 0.90
C LYS A 130 35.41 9.77 -0.23
N GLU A 131 34.44 9.55 -1.10
CA GLU A 131 34.20 10.40 -2.27
C GLU A 131 33.35 11.61 -1.91
N LYS A 132 33.57 12.74 -2.58
CA LYS A 132 32.75 13.95 -2.46
C LYS A 132 31.53 13.93 -3.39
N THR A 133 31.35 12.87 -4.16
CA THR A 133 30.26 12.75 -5.13
C THR A 133 28.95 12.48 -4.41
N LEU A 134 27.99 13.39 -4.61
CA LEU A 134 26.63 13.20 -4.12
C LEU A 134 25.87 12.26 -5.06
N PHE A 135 25.24 11.24 -4.49
CA PHE A 135 24.33 10.33 -5.17
C PHE A 135 22.94 10.43 -4.52
N VAL A 136 21.95 10.78 -5.33
CA VAL A 136 20.57 11.06 -4.92
C VAL A 136 19.66 10.11 -5.70
N SER A 137 18.68 9.51 -5.02
CA SER A 137 17.65 8.69 -5.66
C SER A 137 16.37 9.51 -5.76
N LYS A 138 16.36 10.43 -6.72
CA LYS A 138 15.27 11.40 -6.88
C LYS A 138 13.92 10.71 -7.09
N GLU A 139 13.85 9.70 -7.95
CA GLU A 139 12.61 8.98 -8.23
C GLU A 139 12.08 8.26 -6.98
N LEU A 140 12.97 7.64 -6.19
CA LEU A 140 12.60 6.99 -4.93
C LEU A 140 12.07 8.01 -3.93
N GLU A 141 12.78 9.13 -3.78
CA GLU A 141 12.39 10.21 -2.87
C GLU A 141 11.02 10.79 -3.25
N GLU A 142 10.81 11.13 -4.52
CA GLU A 142 9.54 11.68 -5.01
C GLU A 142 8.38 10.71 -4.78
N ILE A 143 8.58 9.41 -4.99
CA ILE A 143 7.56 8.39 -4.74
C ILE A 143 7.23 8.26 -3.25
N LEU A 144 8.25 8.29 -2.37
CA LEU A 144 8.04 8.22 -0.92
C LEU A 144 7.35 9.47 -0.38
N ILE A 145 7.68 10.65 -0.92
CA ILE A 145 7.00 11.91 -0.59
C ILE A 145 5.56 11.88 -1.12
N HIS A 146 5.32 11.34 -2.31
CA HIS A 146 3.97 11.17 -2.84
C HIS A 146 3.12 10.34 -1.88
N PHE A 147 3.59 9.16 -1.50
CA PHE A 147 2.85 8.29 -0.58
C PHE A 147 2.50 8.99 0.74
N ALA A 148 3.44 9.75 1.32
CA ALA A 148 3.26 10.36 2.64
C ALA A 148 2.39 11.64 2.62
N TYR A 149 2.43 12.42 1.54
CA TYR A 149 1.88 13.78 1.54
C TYR A 149 0.91 14.07 0.38
N ALA A 150 0.70 13.15 -0.55
CA ALA A 150 -0.19 13.40 -1.69
C ALA A 150 -1.62 13.65 -1.22
N ARG A 151 -2.21 14.74 -1.69
CA ARG A 151 -3.59 15.12 -1.41
C ARG A 151 -4.22 15.85 -2.57
N LYS A 152 -5.53 16.06 -2.49
CA LYS A 152 -6.21 16.99 -3.40
C LYS A 152 -5.75 18.41 -3.05
N ILE A 153 -5.06 19.05 -4.00
CA ILE A 153 -4.66 20.46 -3.90
C ILE A 153 -5.79 21.31 -4.50
N SER A 154 -6.29 22.27 -3.73
CA SER A 154 -7.37 23.15 -4.17
C SER A 154 -6.92 24.10 -5.29
N LYS A 155 -7.87 24.76 -5.95
CA LYS A 155 -7.54 25.77 -6.98
C LYS A 155 -6.85 26.98 -6.32
N GLU A 156 -7.39 27.43 -5.20
CA GLU A 156 -6.91 28.56 -4.42
C GLU A 156 -5.48 28.32 -3.93
N GLU A 157 -5.17 27.11 -3.46
CA GLU A 157 -3.80 26.76 -3.06
C GLU A 157 -2.81 26.88 -4.22
N LYS A 158 -3.18 26.38 -5.41
CA LYS A 158 -2.34 26.47 -6.62
C LYS A 158 -2.11 27.92 -7.06
N GLU A 159 -3.08 28.79 -6.82
CA GLU A 159 -2.98 30.22 -7.12
C GLU A 159 -2.06 30.95 -6.12
N ILE A 160 -2.16 30.64 -4.82
CA ILE A 160 -1.38 31.28 -3.75
C ILE A 160 0.10 30.85 -3.76
N SER A 161 0.33 29.55 -3.89
CA SER A 161 1.65 28.93 -3.67
C SER A 161 2.47 28.80 -4.96
N GLY A 162 1.88 29.10 -6.11
CA GLY A 162 2.42 28.78 -7.41
C GLY A 162 2.46 27.28 -7.69
N LYS A 163 3.55 26.80 -8.30
CA LYS A 163 3.65 25.45 -8.88
C LYS A 163 4.01 24.41 -7.82
N PHE A 164 2.99 23.78 -7.22
CA PHE A 164 3.19 22.60 -6.38
C PHE A 164 3.90 21.47 -7.15
N PRO A 165 4.82 20.74 -6.49
CA PRO A 165 5.41 19.56 -7.09
C PRO A 165 4.35 18.55 -7.49
N LYS A 166 4.48 17.93 -8.68
CA LYS A 166 3.49 16.99 -9.20
C LYS A 166 3.26 15.82 -8.25
N TYR A 167 4.31 15.34 -7.59
CA TYR A 167 4.26 14.24 -6.63
C TYR A 167 3.46 14.57 -5.35
N GLN A 168 3.04 15.82 -5.10
CA GLN A 168 2.15 16.13 -3.97
C GLN A 168 0.65 16.11 -4.34
N ASN A 169 0.30 15.95 -5.62
CA ASN A 169 -1.08 15.81 -6.03
C ASN A 169 -1.50 14.35 -5.94
N ALA A 170 -2.60 14.07 -5.23
CA ALA A 170 -3.21 12.75 -5.22
C ALA A 170 -3.62 12.31 -6.63
N LYS A 171 -3.42 11.02 -6.91
CA LYS A 171 -3.84 10.40 -8.17
C LYS A 171 -5.31 9.96 -8.08
N PRO A 172 -6.04 9.92 -9.20
CA PRO A 172 -7.39 9.37 -9.22
C PRO A 172 -7.36 7.86 -9.00
N ALA A 173 -8.42 7.30 -8.41
CA ALA A 173 -8.54 5.86 -8.15
C ALA A 173 -8.29 5.01 -9.41
N ALA A 174 -8.73 5.45 -10.58
CA ALA A 174 -8.49 4.77 -11.85
C ALA A 174 -7.00 4.52 -12.15
N GLU A 175 -6.10 5.43 -11.75
CA GLU A 175 -4.65 5.22 -11.92
C GLU A 175 -4.13 4.08 -11.02
N TYR A 176 -4.67 3.96 -9.80
CA TYR A 176 -4.30 2.89 -8.86
C TYR A 176 -4.81 1.53 -9.35
N LEU A 177 -6.08 1.46 -9.74
CA LEU A 177 -6.71 0.24 -10.26
C LEU A 177 -5.98 -0.27 -11.51
N LYS A 178 -5.64 0.64 -12.42
CA LYS A 178 -4.86 0.32 -13.63
C LYS A 178 -3.51 -0.32 -13.29
N GLN A 179 -2.87 0.00 -12.16
CA GLN A 179 -1.64 -0.71 -11.79
C GLN A 179 -1.89 -2.15 -11.36
N LEU A 180 -2.98 -2.40 -10.62
CA LEU A 180 -3.37 -3.74 -10.19
C LEU A 180 -3.76 -4.61 -11.39
N ASP A 181 -4.40 -4.02 -12.40
CA ASP A 181 -4.77 -4.66 -13.65
C ASP A 181 -3.60 -4.75 -14.67
N ASN A 182 -2.35 -4.70 -14.21
CA ASN A 182 -1.16 -4.78 -15.09
C ASN A 182 -1.17 -3.77 -16.25
N LYS A 183 -1.71 -2.58 -16.01
CA LYS A 183 -1.89 -1.48 -16.97
C LYS A 183 -2.93 -1.71 -18.06
N VAL A 184 -3.77 -2.74 -17.93
CA VAL A 184 -4.95 -2.93 -18.78
C VAL A 184 -6.03 -1.92 -18.37
N ASP A 185 -6.59 -1.22 -19.36
CA ASP A 185 -7.73 -0.32 -19.13
C ASP A 185 -9.00 -1.15 -18.90
N ASN A 186 -9.74 -0.82 -17.83
CA ASN A 186 -10.94 -1.55 -17.39
C ASN A 186 -10.70 -3.05 -17.23
N GLY A 187 -9.60 -3.43 -16.56
CA GLY A 187 -9.32 -4.82 -16.25
C GLY A 187 -10.24 -5.40 -15.16
N PRO A 188 -10.06 -6.68 -14.81
CA PRO A 188 -10.96 -7.39 -13.88
C PRO A 188 -11.07 -6.75 -12.49
N ILE A 189 -9.98 -6.19 -11.94
CA ILE A 189 -10.02 -5.50 -10.64
C ILE A 189 -10.78 -4.17 -10.75
N SER A 190 -10.61 -3.45 -11.86
CA SER A 190 -11.40 -2.25 -12.16
C SER A 190 -12.89 -2.58 -12.31
N GLU A 191 -13.23 -3.71 -12.91
CA GLU A 191 -14.62 -4.20 -13.03
C GLU A 191 -15.21 -4.51 -11.65
N LEU A 192 -14.51 -5.30 -10.81
CA LEU A 192 -14.90 -5.55 -9.42
C LEU A 192 -15.11 -4.23 -8.67
N TYR A 193 -14.14 -3.31 -8.73
CA TYR A 193 -14.24 -2.02 -8.07
C TYR A 193 -15.48 -1.23 -8.51
N SER A 194 -15.75 -1.19 -9.82
CA SER A 194 -16.95 -0.55 -10.39
C SER A 194 -18.23 -1.20 -9.88
N PHE A 195 -18.28 -2.53 -9.84
CA PHE A 195 -19.40 -3.29 -9.30
C PHE A 195 -19.67 -2.95 -7.83
N LEU A 196 -18.64 -2.93 -6.99
CA LEU A 196 -18.76 -2.56 -5.57
C LEU A 196 -19.26 -1.11 -5.38
N CYS A 197 -18.89 -0.19 -6.30
CA CYS A 197 -19.38 1.19 -6.27
C CYS A 197 -20.89 1.29 -6.48
N GLN A 198 -21.49 0.39 -7.26
CA GLN A 198 -22.95 0.37 -7.48
C GLN A 198 -23.74 0.04 -6.21
N PHE A 199 -23.13 -0.63 -5.23
CA PHE A 199 -23.75 -0.90 -3.92
C PHE A 199 -23.37 0.13 -2.86
N SER A 200 -22.17 0.71 -2.96
CA SER A 200 -21.65 1.66 -1.96
C SER A 200 -22.17 3.09 -2.14
N HIS A 201 -22.74 3.42 -3.30
CA HIS A 201 -23.37 4.71 -3.59
C HIS A 201 -24.88 4.57 -3.70
N PRO A 202 -25.66 5.65 -3.47
CA PRO A 202 -27.09 5.65 -3.78
C PRO A 202 -27.30 5.34 -5.27
N ALA A 203 -27.80 4.14 -5.57
CA ALA A 203 -27.98 3.61 -6.92
C ALA A 203 -29.05 2.52 -6.89
N ALA A 204 -29.57 2.12 -8.05
CA ALA A 204 -30.61 1.10 -8.12
C ALA A 204 -30.14 -0.22 -7.49
N LEU A 205 -28.91 -0.65 -7.75
CA LEU A 205 -28.35 -1.89 -7.20
C LEU A 205 -28.23 -1.89 -5.67
N SER A 206 -27.97 -0.75 -5.03
CA SER A 206 -27.92 -0.66 -3.55
C SER A 206 -29.28 -0.82 -2.87
N ILE A 207 -30.38 -0.79 -3.64
CA ILE A 207 -31.73 -1.08 -3.14
C ILE A 207 -32.24 -2.42 -3.69
N HIS A 208 -32.08 -2.66 -4.99
CA HIS A 208 -32.65 -3.82 -5.67
C HIS A 208 -32.07 -5.15 -5.20
N TYR A 209 -30.87 -5.17 -4.60
CA TYR A 209 -30.31 -6.40 -4.03
C TYR A 209 -31.14 -6.98 -2.88
N LEU A 210 -32.04 -6.19 -2.27
CA LEU A 210 -32.97 -6.62 -1.24
C LEU A 210 -34.19 -7.36 -1.80
N PHE A 211 -34.39 -7.34 -3.12
CA PHE A 211 -35.62 -7.81 -3.76
C PHE A 211 -35.33 -8.84 -4.86
N GLU A 212 -36.29 -9.72 -5.09
CA GLU A 212 -36.46 -10.48 -6.32
C GLU A 212 -37.51 -9.79 -7.18
N GLN A 213 -37.17 -9.50 -8.44
CA GLN A 213 -38.10 -8.96 -9.42
C GLN A 213 -38.69 -10.11 -10.24
N THR A 214 -40.02 -10.18 -10.29
CA THR A 214 -40.76 -11.08 -11.18
C THR A 214 -41.45 -10.27 -12.26
N ASP A 215 -41.14 -10.56 -13.52
CA ASP A 215 -41.77 -9.93 -14.67
C ASP A 215 -43.10 -10.65 -15.00
N MET A 216 -44.19 -9.89 -15.05
CA MET A 216 -45.52 -10.34 -15.46
C MET A 216 -45.90 -9.64 -16.77
N ASP A 217 -46.91 -10.15 -17.49
CA ASP A 217 -47.26 -9.66 -18.84
C ASP A 217 -47.40 -8.13 -18.95
N ASP A 218 -48.01 -7.47 -17.94
CA ASP A 218 -48.24 -6.01 -17.91
C ASP A 218 -47.68 -5.33 -16.64
N SER A 219 -46.90 -6.02 -15.80
CA SER A 219 -46.43 -5.46 -14.52
C SER A 219 -45.18 -6.12 -13.97
N TYR A 220 -44.60 -5.51 -12.93
CA TYR A 220 -43.45 -6.03 -12.19
C TYR A 220 -43.80 -6.18 -10.72
N GLU A 221 -43.45 -7.32 -10.13
CA GLU A 221 -43.57 -7.56 -8.70
C GLU A 221 -42.18 -7.62 -8.05
N PHE A 222 -42.02 -6.99 -6.89
CA PHE A 222 -40.80 -7.00 -6.09
C PHE A 222 -41.08 -7.67 -4.75
N THR A 223 -40.38 -8.77 -4.46
CA THR A 223 -40.51 -9.50 -3.20
C THR A 223 -39.21 -9.41 -2.42
N TYR A 224 -39.27 -9.12 -1.11
CA TYR A 224 -38.08 -9.12 -0.27
C TYR A 224 -37.43 -10.50 -0.26
N LEU A 225 -36.11 -10.52 -0.46
CA LEU A 225 -35.31 -11.73 -0.31
C LEU A 225 -35.06 -12.03 1.17
N ASP A 226 -35.05 -13.31 1.52
CA ASP A 226 -34.53 -13.77 2.81
C ASP A 226 -32.99 -13.79 2.79
N ASN A 227 -32.37 -13.08 3.74
CA ASN A 227 -30.92 -13.00 3.93
C ASN A 227 -30.11 -12.68 2.65
N PRO A 228 -30.44 -11.61 1.90
CA PRO A 228 -29.76 -11.27 0.66
C PRO A 228 -28.25 -11.02 0.88
N ASP A 229 -27.88 -10.50 2.04
CA ASP A 229 -26.49 -10.13 2.33
C ASP A 229 -25.53 -11.32 2.21
N VAL A 230 -25.88 -12.47 2.77
CA VAL A 230 -25.05 -13.70 2.71
C VAL A 230 -24.88 -14.16 1.27
N LYS A 231 -25.96 -14.15 0.50
CA LYS A 231 -25.97 -14.56 -0.91
C LYS A 231 -25.02 -13.70 -1.72
N TYR A 232 -25.13 -12.37 -1.62
CA TYR A 232 -24.30 -11.46 -2.40
C TYR A 232 -22.84 -11.43 -1.95
N ILE A 233 -22.56 -11.54 -0.65
CA ILE A 233 -21.18 -11.67 -0.15
C ILE A 233 -20.52 -12.92 -0.75
N ASN A 234 -21.17 -14.08 -0.67
CA ASN A 234 -20.61 -15.33 -1.21
C ASN A 234 -20.43 -15.26 -2.74
N MET A 235 -21.43 -14.72 -3.46
CA MET A 235 -21.33 -14.51 -4.89
C MET A 235 -20.08 -13.70 -5.25
N ILE A 236 -19.80 -12.58 -4.57
CA ILE A 236 -18.60 -11.78 -4.85
C ILE A 236 -17.32 -12.53 -4.51
N LEU A 237 -17.27 -13.21 -3.37
CA LEU A 237 -16.09 -13.98 -2.95
C LEU A 237 -15.75 -15.12 -3.92
N GLU A 238 -16.76 -15.71 -4.55
CA GLU A 238 -16.62 -16.79 -5.53
C GLU A 238 -16.31 -16.24 -6.93
N SER A 239 -17.08 -15.26 -7.41
CA SER A 239 -16.95 -14.70 -8.76
C SER A 239 -15.69 -13.87 -8.96
N TYR A 240 -15.19 -13.23 -7.89
CA TYR A 240 -14.01 -12.36 -7.95
C TYR A 240 -12.87 -12.86 -7.05
N ASN A 241 -12.75 -14.18 -6.90
CA ASN A 241 -11.75 -14.80 -6.04
C ASN A 241 -10.33 -14.30 -6.38
N ASP A 242 -9.97 -14.32 -7.66
CA ASP A 242 -8.61 -14.02 -8.10
C ASP A 242 -8.29 -12.52 -7.99
N GLU A 243 -9.26 -11.65 -8.29
CA GLU A 243 -9.14 -10.19 -8.19
C GLU A 243 -8.89 -9.76 -6.74
N ILE A 244 -9.62 -10.36 -5.79
CA ILE A 244 -9.45 -10.12 -4.36
C ILE A 244 -8.07 -10.62 -3.91
N MET A 245 -7.71 -11.85 -4.29
CA MET A 245 -6.41 -12.44 -3.96
C MET A 245 -5.25 -11.60 -4.50
N ASN A 246 -5.31 -11.21 -5.77
CA ASN A 246 -4.30 -10.39 -6.42
C ASN A 246 -4.18 -9.02 -5.76
N SER A 247 -5.31 -8.36 -5.47
CA SER A 247 -5.32 -7.07 -4.77
C SER A 247 -4.61 -7.15 -3.43
N ILE A 248 -4.92 -8.17 -2.62
CA ILE A 248 -4.26 -8.40 -1.33
C ILE A 248 -2.77 -8.67 -1.53
N MET A 249 -2.39 -9.57 -2.44
CA MET A 249 -0.99 -9.88 -2.70
C MET A 249 -0.18 -8.65 -3.11
N PHE A 250 -0.72 -7.80 -3.99
CA PHE A 250 -0.04 -6.58 -4.44
C PHE A 250 0.11 -5.54 -3.32
N GLY A 251 -0.92 -5.35 -2.50
CA GLY A 251 -0.88 -4.39 -1.39
C GLY A 251 0.03 -4.82 -0.23
N PHE A 252 -0.02 -6.11 0.14
CA PHE A 252 0.72 -6.63 1.29
C PHE A 252 2.18 -6.94 0.95
N ASN A 253 2.45 -7.63 -0.15
CA ASN A 253 3.82 -8.06 -0.48
C ASN A 253 4.75 -6.87 -0.68
N THR A 254 4.29 -5.77 -1.30
CA THR A 254 5.12 -4.57 -1.49
C THR A 254 5.54 -3.95 -0.16
N SER A 255 4.62 -3.84 0.78
CA SER A 255 4.89 -3.34 2.14
C SER A 255 5.85 -4.26 2.91
N LEU A 256 5.58 -5.57 2.87
CA LEU A 256 6.40 -6.57 3.55
C LEU A 256 7.82 -6.64 2.96
N LEU A 257 7.95 -6.60 1.63
CA LEU A 257 9.25 -6.54 0.94
C LEU A 257 10.03 -5.29 1.37
N THR A 258 9.40 -4.11 1.40
CA THR A 258 10.07 -2.88 1.85
C THR A 258 10.56 -3.01 3.29
N LEU A 259 9.70 -3.44 4.23
CA LEU A 259 10.06 -3.57 5.64
C LEU A 259 11.14 -4.64 5.88
N LYS A 260 11.06 -5.79 5.19
CA LYS A 260 12.10 -6.82 5.27
C LYS A 260 13.43 -6.38 4.66
N THR A 261 13.41 -5.64 3.56
CA THR A 261 14.64 -5.05 3.00
C THR A 261 15.28 -4.07 3.98
N LEU A 262 14.48 -3.25 4.67
CA LEU A 262 14.97 -2.34 5.72
C LEU A 262 15.60 -3.11 6.89
N ASN A 263 15.09 -4.30 7.22
CA ASN A 263 15.72 -5.19 8.20
C ASN A 263 17.11 -5.71 7.78
N LEU A 264 17.55 -5.51 6.54
CA LEU A 264 18.89 -5.90 6.08
C LEU A 264 19.94 -4.77 6.25
N PHE A 265 19.52 -3.51 6.39
CA PHE A 265 20.44 -2.38 6.62
C PHE A 265 20.83 -2.24 8.08
N ASP A 266 22.06 -1.83 8.37
CA ASP A 266 22.49 -1.50 9.74
C ASP A 266 21.98 -0.12 10.20
N TYR A 267 20.66 0.02 10.29
CA TYR A 267 19.99 1.23 10.74
C TYR A 267 18.80 0.89 11.64
N VAL A 268 19.01 1.03 12.95
CA VAL A 268 18.09 0.54 14.01
C VAL A 268 16.71 1.18 13.94
N LEU A 269 16.62 2.46 13.57
CA LEU A 269 15.36 3.22 13.58
C LEU A 269 14.32 2.70 12.58
N THR A 270 14.74 1.91 11.59
CA THR A 270 13.86 1.35 10.55
C THR A 270 13.70 -0.16 10.66
N LYS A 271 14.14 -0.77 11.77
CA LYS A 271 13.99 -2.22 11.97
C LYS A 271 12.57 -2.57 12.43
N THR A 272 11.95 -3.51 11.73
CA THR A 272 10.65 -4.11 12.08
C THR A 272 10.77 -5.63 12.15
N PRO A 273 11.34 -6.20 13.24
CA PRO A 273 11.61 -7.63 13.33
C PRO A 273 10.35 -8.51 13.22
N ILE A 274 9.19 -7.99 13.62
CA ILE A 274 7.93 -8.75 13.53
C ILE A 274 7.60 -9.17 12.09
N VAL A 275 7.99 -8.39 11.06
CA VAL A 275 7.71 -8.81 9.67
C VAL A 275 8.50 -10.04 9.26
N ASP A 276 9.59 -10.38 9.97
CA ASP A 276 10.43 -11.53 9.65
C ASP A 276 9.70 -12.86 9.84
N MET A 277 8.65 -12.89 10.67
CA MET A 277 7.80 -14.08 10.85
C MET A 277 7.02 -14.50 9.60
N ILE A 278 6.88 -13.59 8.61
CA ILE A 278 6.13 -13.86 7.38
C ILE A 278 7.06 -14.42 6.32
N ASP A 279 6.82 -15.64 5.87
CA ASP A 279 7.68 -16.23 4.86
C ASP A 279 7.46 -15.59 3.47
N LEU A 280 8.53 -14.97 2.94
CA LEU A 280 8.57 -14.44 1.58
C LEU A 280 9.52 -15.25 0.69
N SER A 281 10.02 -16.40 1.16
CA SER A 281 11.04 -17.21 0.51
C SER A 281 10.65 -17.60 -0.90
N GLU A 282 9.37 -17.83 -1.18
CA GLU A 282 8.88 -18.20 -2.52
C GLU A 282 8.75 -17.03 -3.50
N LEU A 283 8.82 -15.78 -3.02
CA LEU A 283 8.76 -14.62 -3.90
C LEU A 283 10.09 -14.42 -4.63
N LYS A 284 10.06 -14.49 -5.96
CA LYS A 284 11.23 -14.22 -6.82
C LYS A 284 11.91 -12.88 -6.48
N THR A 285 11.12 -11.84 -6.26
CA THR A 285 11.62 -10.51 -5.89
C THR A 285 12.41 -10.53 -4.58
N TRP A 286 11.93 -11.29 -3.57
CA TRP A 286 12.64 -11.43 -2.30
C TRP A 286 13.96 -12.18 -2.47
N LYS A 287 13.97 -13.29 -3.23
CA LYS A 287 15.21 -14.02 -3.58
C LYS A 287 16.24 -13.06 -4.18
N THR A 288 15.85 -12.29 -5.20
CA THR A 288 16.70 -11.29 -5.86
C THR A 288 17.22 -10.21 -4.90
N ILE A 289 16.39 -9.70 -3.99
CA ILE A 289 16.82 -8.73 -2.97
C ILE A 289 17.90 -9.36 -2.08
N THR A 290 17.63 -10.55 -1.52
CA THR A 290 18.59 -11.19 -0.60
C THR A 290 19.91 -11.55 -1.28
N ASP A 291 19.89 -11.94 -2.56
CA ASP A 291 21.09 -12.23 -3.32
C ASP A 291 21.99 -10.99 -3.46
N LYS A 292 21.40 -9.81 -3.70
CA LYS A 292 22.15 -8.53 -3.76
C LYS A 292 22.88 -8.26 -2.45
N PHE A 293 22.26 -8.51 -1.30
CA PHE A 293 22.89 -8.34 0.02
C PHE A 293 23.92 -9.43 0.36
N LYS A 294 23.80 -10.63 -0.21
CA LYS A 294 24.75 -11.73 -0.01
C LYS A 294 26.00 -11.62 -0.86
N MET A 295 25.91 -10.95 -2.02
CA MET A 295 27.07 -10.66 -2.87
C MET A 295 28.04 -9.75 -2.10
N LYS A 296 28.89 -10.36 -1.27
CA LYS A 296 30.13 -9.73 -0.80
C LYS A 296 30.94 -9.39 -2.05
N THR A 297 30.99 -8.12 -2.41
CA THR A 297 31.93 -7.67 -3.43
C THR A 297 33.35 -7.81 -2.88
N LYS A 298 34.17 -8.50 -3.68
CA LYS A 298 35.63 -8.59 -3.51
C LYS A 298 36.28 -7.22 -3.41
#